data_AF-A0A6J0V5X1-F1
#
_entry.id   AF-A0A6J0V5X1-F1
#
_cell.length_a   1.000
_cell.length_b   1.000
_cell.length_c   1.000
_cell.angle_alpha   90.00
_cell.angle_beta   90.00
_cell.angle_gamma   90.00
#
_symmetry.space_group_name_H-M   'P 1'
#
loop_
_entity.id
_entity.type
_entity.pdbx_description
1 polymer ?
#
loop_
_entity_poly.entity_id
_entity_poly.type
_entity_poly.pdbx_seq_one_letter_code
_entity_poly.pdbx_strand_id
1 'polypeptide(L)'
;MNVVPAVSDLDLSESEVKPAKRASGGSSAPPCENIVVAYYFCGEPIPYRTLVKGRVVTLGQFKELLTKKGNYRYYFKKVSDEFDCGVVFEEVREDEAVLPIFEEKIIGKVEKID
;
A
#
# COMPACT_ATOMS: atom_id res chain seq x y z
N MET A 1 53.39 -36.98 15.12
CA MET A 1 53.88 -36.21 13.96
C MET A 1 52.84 -36.35 12.85
N ASN A 2 52.14 -35.26 12.49
CA ASN A 2 51.59 -35.00 11.15
C ASN A 2 50.90 -33.62 11.20
N VAL A 3 51.62 -32.56 10.87
CA VAL A 3 51.64 -31.89 9.55
C VAL A 3 50.30 -31.24 9.22
N VAL A 4 50.26 -29.91 9.31
CA VAL A 4 49.27 -29.06 8.64
C VAL A 4 49.70 -28.85 7.19
N PRO A 5 48.75 -28.82 6.24
CA PRO A 5 48.88 -27.87 5.14
C PRO A 5 47.62 -27.02 4.99
N ALA A 6 47.86 -25.70 4.95
CA ALA A 6 46.94 -24.75 4.35
C ALA A 6 46.66 -25.14 2.90
N VAL A 7 45.40 -25.08 2.48
CA VAL A 7 45.03 -25.08 1.06
C VAL A 7 44.45 -23.73 0.71
N SER A 8 45.09 -23.15 -0.29
CA SER A 8 44.96 -21.79 -0.79
C SER A 8 43.64 -21.53 -1.48
N ASP A 9 43.23 -20.26 -1.45
CA ASP A 9 42.24 -19.66 -2.35
C ASP A 9 42.53 -19.98 -3.81
N LEU A 10 41.49 -20.43 -4.54
CA LEU A 10 41.48 -20.40 -6.00
C LEU A 10 40.25 -19.62 -6.47
N ASP A 11 40.58 -18.45 -6.99
CA ASP A 11 39.79 -17.49 -7.75
C ASP A 11 39.15 -18.14 -9.00
N LEU A 12 37.85 -17.90 -9.23
CA LEU A 12 37.24 -18.05 -10.55
C LEU A 12 36.35 -16.83 -10.82
N SER A 13 37.00 -15.87 -11.46
CA SER A 13 36.51 -14.64 -12.08
C SER A 13 35.29 -14.80 -12.99
N GLU A 14 34.37 -13.84 -12.79
CA GLU A 14 33.58 -13.03 -13.74
C GLU A 14 33.15 -13.59 -15.11
N SER A 15 31.87 -13.34 -15.41
CA SER A 15 31.46 -12.91 -16.75
C SER A 15 30.55 -11.69 -16.64
N GLU A 16 31.17 -10.52 -16.85
CA GLU A 16 30.53 -9.24 -17.14
C GLU A 16 29.74 -9.31 -18.46
N VAL A 17 28.52 -8.75 -18.47
CA VAL A 17 27.95 -8.13 -19.68
C VAL A 17 27.24 -6.81 -19.33
N LYS A 18 28.06 -5.75 -19.34
CA LYS A 18 27.84 -4.35 -19.77
C LYS A 18 26.62 -3.53 -19.29
N PRO A 19 26.85 -2.31 -18.77
CA PRO A 19 25.81 -1.33 -18.47
C PRO A 19 25.44 -0.51 -19.71
N ALA A 20 24.16 -0.49 -20.07
CA ALA A 20 23.65 0.43 -21.08
C ALA A 20 23.33 1.79 -20.42
N LYS A 21 24.25 2.75 -20.51
CA LYS A 21 23.97 4.18 -20.30
C LYS A 21 23.52 4.82 -21.60
N ARG A 22 22.30 5.35 -21.66
CA ARG A 22 21.85 6.58 -22.38
C ARG A 22 20.47 6.94 -21.83
N ALA A 23 20.05 8.17 -21.59
CA ALA A 23 20.66 9.48 -21.48
C ALA A 23 19.64 10.36 -20.71
N SER A 24 20.15 11.38 -20.06
CA SER A 24 19.44 12.47 -19.38
C SER A 24 18.29 13.08 -20.18
N GLY A 25 17.15 13.28 -19.51
CA GLY A 25 16.15 14.26 -19.94
C GLY A 25 14.79 14.08 -19.28
N GLY A 26 14.47 14.92 -18.29
CA GLY A 26 13.09 15.31 -18.02
C GLY A 26 12.55 14.98 -16.63
N SER A 27 12.43 16.02 -15.81
CA SER A 27 11.48 16.14 -14.70
C SER A 27 11.79 15.30 -13.45
N SER A 28 12.54 15.89 -12.52
CA SER A 28 12.36 15.64 -11.10
C SER A 28 10.98 16.16 -10.68
N ALA A 29 9.92 15.49 -11.13
CA ALA A 29 8.70 15.45 -10.35
C ALA A 29 9.08 14.74 -9.03
N PRO A 30 8.66 15.25 -7.86
CA PRO A 30 8.80 14.48 -6.63
C PRO A 30 8.22 13.08 -6.90
N PRO A 31 8.79 12.00 -6.33
CA PRO A 31 8.20 10.68 -6.49
C PRO A 31 6.71 10.81 -6.17
N CYS A 32 5.85 10.57 -7.17
CA CYS A 32 4.42 10.57 -6.97
C CYS A 32 4.12 9.34 -6.10
N GLU A 33 4.15 9.54 -4.79
CA GLU A 33 3.92 8.47 -3.82
C GLU A 33 2.47 8.04 -3.94
N ASN A 34 2.25 6.86 -4.52
CA ASN A 34 0.94 6.24 -4.60
C ASN A 34 0.68 5.49 -3.29
N ILE A 35 -0.57 5.46 -2.85
CA ILE A 35 -1.01 4.65 -1.71
C ILE A 35 -1.84 3.45 -2.18
N VAL A 36 -1.69 2.32 -1.49
CA VAL A 36 -2.54 1.16 -1.70
C VAL A 36 -3.84 1.38 -0.95
N VAL A 37 -4.96 1.24 -1.67
CA VAL A 37 -6.30 1.23 -1.09
C VAL A 37 -6.87 -0.16 -1.26
N ALA A 38 -7.27 -0.79 -0.16
CA ALA A 38 -7.96 -2.06 -0.16
C ALA A 38 -9.30 -1.94 0.56
N TYR A 39 -10.36 -2.55 0.05
CA TYR A 39 -11.68 -2.47 0.69
C TYR A 39 -12.50 -3.74 0.55
N TYR A 40 -13.21 -4.09 1.62
CA TYR A 40 -14.27 -5.10 1.63
C TYR A 40 -15.57 -4.46 1.17
N PHE A 41 -16.32 -5.15 0.31
CA PHE A 41 -17.54 -4.59 -0.27
C PHE A 41 -18.76 -5.46 0.06
N CYS A 42 -19.73 -4.90 0.78
CA CYS A 42 -21.04 -5.52 1.06
C CYS A 42 -20.97 -6.97 1.57
N GLY A 43 -20.06 -7.26 2.51
CA GLY A 43 -19.90 -8.58 3.12
C GLY A 43 -19.10 -9.60 2.29
N GLU A 44 -18.55 -9.20 1.13
CA GLU A 44 -17.66 -10.06 0.36
C GLU A 44 -16.40 -10.40 1.17
N PRO A 45 -15.97 -11.68 1.21
CA PRO A 45 -14.85 -12.12 2.05
C PRO A 45 -13.47 -11.72 1.49
N ILE A 46 -13.39 -11.43 0.20
CA ILE A 46 -12.14 -11.07 -0.49
C ILE A 46 -12.16 -9.56 -0.76
N PRO A 47 -11.14 -8.79 -0.30
CA PRO A 47 -11.10 -7.36 -0.54
C PRO A 47 -10.65 -7.04 -1.96
N TYR A 48 -11.19 -5.95 -2.49
CA TYR A 48 -10.68 -5.31 -3.71
C TYR A 48 -9.44 -4.48 -3.36
N ARG A 49 -8.51 -4.36 -4.31
CA ARG A 49 -7.27 -3.59 -4.13
C ARG A 49 -7.00 -2.73 -5.35
N THR A 50 -6.61 -1.47 -5.12
CA THR A 50 -6.15 -0.53 -6.14
C THR A 50 -5.00 0.35 -5.64
N LEU A 51 -4.44 1.15 -6.55
CA LEU A 51 -3.44 2.18 -6.26
C LEU A 51 -4.04 3.55 -6.55
N VAL A 52 -3.93 4.47 -5.60
CA VAL A 52 -4.38 5.86 -5.73
C VAL A 52 -3.16 6.77 -5.73
N LYS A 53 -3.18 7.80 -6.58
CA LYS A 53 -2.09 8.79 -6.65
C LYS A 53 -2.15 9.70 -5.42
N GLY A 54 -1.00 9.91 -4.78
CA GLY A 54 -0.87 10.72 -3.57
C GLY A 54 -1.07 9.88 -2.29
N ARG A 55 -0.53 10.37 -1.18
CA ARG A 55 -0.70 9.76 0.15
C ARG A 55 -1.98 10.20 0.87
N VAL A 56 -2.51 11.36 0.52
CA VAL A 56 -3.73 11.91 1.12
C VAL A 56 -4.89 11.55 0.21
N VAL A 57 -5.78 10.68 0.70
CA VAL A 57 -6.99 10.27 -0.01
C VAL A 57 -8.19 10.69 0.83
N THR A 58 -9.19 11.28 0.19
CA THR A 58 -10.44 11.68 0.83
C THR A 58 -11.54 10.64 0.62
N LEU A 59 -12.62 10.72 1.41
CA LEU A 59 -13.77 9.84 1.20
C LEU A 59 -14.38 10.02 -0.20
N GLY A 60 -14.46 11.24 -0.71
CA GLY A 60 -14.98 11.51 -2.05
C GLY A 60 -14.17 10.77 -3.12
N GLN A 61 -12.84 10.87 -3.06
CA GLN A 61 -11.94 10.14 -3.97
C GLN A 61 -12.09 8.62 -3.83
N PHE A 62 -12.29 8.11 -2.62
CA PHE A 62 -12.54 6.68 -2.41
C PHE A 62 -13.89 6.24 -3.03
N LYS A 63 -14.94 7.06 -2.91
CA LYS A 63 -16.25 6.76 -3.50
C LYS A 63 -16.18 6.65 -5.03
N GLU A 64 -15.33 7.43 -5.68
CA GLU A 64 -15.08 7.33 -7.14
C GLU A 64 -14.48 5.97 -7.56
N LEU A 65 -13.83 5.25 -6.64
CA LEU A 65 -13.29 3.90 -6.90
C LEU A 65 -14.39 2.83 -6.95
N LEU A 66 -15.57 3.13 -6.40
CA LEU A 66 -16.67 2.17 -6.34
C LEU A 66 -17.41 2.12 -7.69
N THR A 67 -17.47 0.92 -8.27
CA THR A 67 -18.14 0.70 -9.56
C THR A 67 -19.66 0.57 -9.45
N LYS A 68 -20.18 0.34 -8.24
CA LYS A 68 -21.60 0.14 -7.96
C LYS A 68 -22.16 1.37 -7.22
N LYS A 69 -23.22 1.97 -7.77
CA LYS A 69 -23.96 3.06 -7.13
C LYS A 69 -24.87 2.51 -6.03
N GLY A 70 -25.05 3.28 -4.96
CA GLY A 70 -25.94 2.94 -3.85
C GLY A 70 -25.68 3.81 -2.63
N ASN A 71 -26.52 3.62 -1.62
CA ASN A 71 -26.32 4.22 -0.30
C ASN A 71 -25.47 3.28 0.55
N TYR A 72 -24.33 3.77 1.00
CA TYR A 72 -23.36 2.98 1.74
C TYR A 72 -22.89 3.72 3.00
N ARG A 73 -22.51 2.96 4.02
CA ARG A 73 -21.65 3.43 5.11
C ARG A 73 -20.22 3.01 4.86
N TYR A 74 -19.30 3.89 5.21
CA TYR A 74 -17.89 3.75 4.94
C TYR A 74 -17.13 3.71 6.25
N TYR A 75 -16.40 2.62 6.48
CA TYR A 75 -15.58 2.45 7.66
C TYR A 75 -14.14 2.23 7.26
N PHE A 76 -13.19 2.78 8.01
CA PHE A 76 -11.77 2.66 7.70
C PHE A 76 -10.99 2.19 8.93
N LYS A 77 -10.09 1.24 8.71
CA LYS A 77 -9.24 0.71 9.77
C LYS A 77 -8.29 1.80 10.25
N LYS A 78 -8.24 2.02 11.56
CA LYS A 78 -7.42 3.03 12.22
C LYS A 78 -6.79 2.44 13.48
N VAL A 79 -5.56 2.86 13.79
CA VAL A 79 -4.93 2.54 15.09
C VAL A 79 -5.66 3.30 16.20
N SER A 80 -5.96 2.61 17.29
CA SER A 80 -6.67 3.19 18.44
C SER A 80 -6.16 2.56 19.74
N ASP A 81 -6.01 3.38 20.76
CA ASP A 81 -5.63 3.02 22.13
C ASP A 81 -6.83 2.80 23.06
N GLU A 82 -8.06 3.00 22.57
CA GLU A 82 -9.30 2.87 23.34
C GLU A 82 -9.71 1.40 23.58
N PHE A 83 -9.20 0.47 22.77
CA PHE A 83 -9.59 -0.94 22.78
C PHE A 83 -8.36 -1.84 22.80
N ASP A 84 -8.45 -2.98 23.50
CA ASP A 84 -7.36 -3.97 23.62
C ASP A 84 -6.89 -4.53 22.26
N CYS A 85 -7.73 -4.45 21.22
CA CYS A 85 -7.39 -4.88 19.86
C CYS A 85 -6.39 -3.94 19.15
N GLY A 86 -6.15 -2.73 19.67
CA GLY A 86 -5.23 -1.74 19.11
C GLY A 86 -5.70 -1.06 17.82
N VAL A 87 -6.87 -1.46 17.29
CA VAL A 87 -7.43 -0.94 16.03
C VAL A 87 -8.95 -0.89 16.08
N VAL A 88 -9.52 0.03 15.33
CA VAL A 88 -10.97 0.18 15.13
C VAL A 88 -11.29 0.39 13.65
N PHE A 89 -12.55 0.18 13.31
CA PHE A 89 -13.13 0.68 12.06
C PHE A 89 -13.88 1.98 12.36
N GLU A 90 -13.31 3.11 11.97
CA GLU A 90 -13.90 4.43 12.14
C GLU A 90 -14.86 4.74 10.99
N GLU A 91 -16.08 5.19 11.30
CA GLU A 91 -17.04 5.63 10.30
C GLU A 91 -16.68 7.03 9.77
N VAL A 92 -16.57 7.17 8.44
CA VAL A 92 -16.32 8.46 7.79
C VAL A 92 -17.50 8.83 6.91
N ARG A 93 -18.06 10.03 7.10
CA ARG A 93 -19.28 10.49 6.43
C ARG A 93 -19.07 11.64 5.44
N GLU A 94 -18.11 12.51 5.73
CA GLU A 94 -17.85 13.73 4.96
C GLU A 94 -16.93 13.44 3.76
N ASP A 95 -17.29 13.93 2.57
CA ASP A 95 -16.53 13.64 1.34
C ASP A 95 -15.12 14.25 1.35
N GLU A 96 -14.95 15.36 2.05
CA GLU A 96 -13.67 16.07 2.19
C GLU A 96 -12.77 15.46 3.27
N ALA A 97 -13.29 14.55 4.10
CA ALA A 97 -12.52 13.94 5.18
C ALA A 97 -11.40 13.05 4.63
N VAL A 98 -10.19 13.24 5.17
CA VAL A 98 -9.01 12.42 4.85
C VAL A 98 -9.14 11.05 5.51
N LEU A 99 -8.87 9.99 4.75
CA LEU A 99 -9.00 8.62 5.20
C LEU A 99 -7.82 8.19 6.09
N PRO A 100 -8.08 7.43 7.17
CA PRO A 100 -7.03 6.85 8.00
C PRO A 100 -6.09 5.93 7.22
N ILE A 101 -4.78 6.08 7.46
CA ILE A 101 -3.74 5.16 6.96
C ILE A 101 -3.41 4.15 8.05
N PHE A 102 -3.46 2.88 7.72
CA PHE A 102 -3.08 1.74 8.54
C PHE A 102 -1.97 0.94 7.83
N GLU A 103 -0.79 0.85 8.44
CA GLU A 103 0.38 0.14 7.88
C GLU A 103 0.67 0.52 6.40
N GLU A 104 0.76 1.84 6.14
CA GLU A 104 1.02 2.43 4.80
C GLU A 104 -0.07 2.17 3.75
N LYS A 105 -1.25 1.71 4.17
CA LYS A 105 -2.39 1.43 3.28
C LYS A 105 -3.65 2.05 3.84
N ILE A 106 -4.66 2.19 3.00
CA ILE A 106 -6.02 2.49 3.45
C ILE A 106 -6.81 1.18 3.39
N ILE A 107 -7.39 0.76 4.52
CA ILE A 107 -8.20 -0.46 4.61
C ILE A 107 -9.64 -0.05 4.91
N GLY A 108 -10.49 -0.14 3.90
CA GLY A 108 -11.91 0.22 3.96
C GLY A 108 -12.85 -0.96 4.14
N LYS A 109 -14.02 -0.70 4.69
CA LYS A 109 -15.17 -1.60 4.72
C LYS A 109 -16.40 -0.82 4.28
N VAL A 110 -17.01 -1.25 3.19
CA VAL A 110 -18.19 -0.60 2.59
C VAL A 110 -19.40 -1.47 2.88
N GLU A 111 -20.34 -0.92 3.64
CA GLU A 111 -21.58 -1.61 4.03
C GLU A 111 -22.77 -0.97 3.33
N LYS A 112 -23.65 -1.78 2.77
CA LYS A 112 -24.90 -1.28 2.17
C LYS A 112 -25.85 -0.82 3.27
N ILE A 113 -26.48 0.33 3.06
CA ILE A 113 -27.60 0.79 3.88
C ILE A 113 -28.86 0.28 3.20
N ASP A 114 -29.68 -0.47 3.94
CA ASP A 114 -31.02 -0.88 3.52
C ASP A 114 -32.01 0.30 3.56
#